data_AF-A0A5B1CEI6-F1
#
_entry.id   AF-A0A5B1CEI6-F1
#
_cell.length_a   1.000
_cell.length_b   1.000
_cell.length_c   1.000
_cell.angle_alpha   90.00
_cell.angle_beta   90.00
_cell.angle_gamma   90.00
#
_symmetry.space_group_name_H-M   'P 1'
#
loop_
_entity.id
_entity.type
_entity.pdbx_description
1 polymer ?
#
loop_
_entity_poly.entity_id
_entity_poly.type
_entity_poly.pdbx_seq_one_letter_code
_entity_poly.pdbx_strand_id
1 'polypeptide(L)'
;MLGKWFPALAHESHRVDRIKKEQKFTIIVGNPPYAGISANNSERAVGLVEAYKFIAGKPLNERKHWLQDDYKKFIRFVEQSVNSTGQGIVGFITNHGFIDDPTARGMRWSLLETFNQIFAYDLHGSLKKRELCPDGSLDQNVFDIEPGVAISLMARTEATLRTRKHSDLWGTQDLKSKTLNSTSVRSTHWAELNPVAKFFLLIPADLSSGSEYEAGIPIQDMFLKSSVGCVTARDSLTIHLDSAAVWETVKRFAELGEEDAREEFALGKDARDWKVSNAQADIRRSGPSKKLITPVQYRPFDRRFTYYTGQSRGFIGQPQPKVMTQFLRGENRGIAVGRQGGAADTDEWNVVIGTTAFTEFNLFRSGGNTLFPLYLFPNKEEAALLKDGEKHLNIKSAILRLFQDICSEVQDQWTLGQNIFDYIYAILHSNQYRERFYEFLKRDFPRIPVPSTGSVFEELAKRGLELFELHSAGFSSEQVPIFSGAVGSVVEKVSWTGTTIWIDKPQTIGFEAVSESEWSFRIGGYQPLEKWLKDRQAKGGKNPRPGRKLTKDDIEHYQKMVVAIRETIRLMGEIDEVIEQHGGWPGAFVTEPIELDSERDDAQRREEFLHGKNRCFANPS
;
A
#
# COMPACT_ATOMS: atom_id res chain seq x y z
N MET A 1 -38.96 2.97 -55.23
CA MET A 1 -37.62 2.39 -54.97
C MET A 1 -37.30 2.12 -53.48
N LEU A 2 -37.99 2.73 -52.51
CA LEU A 2 -37.74 2.55 -51.07
C LEU A 2 -38.26 1.22 -50.44
N GLY A 3 -39.24 0.55 -51.07
CA GLY A 3 -39.88 -0.65 -50.50
C GLY A 3 -39.10 -1.97 -50.61
N LYS A 4 -38.02 -2.03 -51.39
CA LYS A 4 -37.17 -3.24 -51.55
C LYS A 4 -35.97 -3.30 -50.59
N TRP A 5 -35.67 -2.21 -49.88
CA TRP A 5 -34.51 -2.12 -48.99
C TRP A 5 -34.79 -2.65 -47.58
N PHE A 6 -36.00 -2.45 -47.05
CA PHE A 6 -36.39 -2.92 -45.70
C PHE A 6 -36.37 -4.45 -45.52
N PRO A 7 -36.89 -5.27 -46.45
CA PRO A 7 -36.83 -6.73 -46.33
C PRO A 7 -35.40 -7.27 -46.49
N ALA A 8 -34.58 -6.63 -47.33
CA ALA A 8 -33.18 -6.99 -47.51
C ALA A 8 -32.36 -6.71 -46.24
N LEU A 9 -32.54 -5.56 -45.61
CA LEU A 9 -31.91 -5.21 -44.34
C LEU A 9 -32.37 -6.10 -43.18
N ALA A 10 -33.67 -6.45 -43.11
CA ALA A 10 -34.18 -7.38 -42.10
C ALA A 10 -33.63 -8.80 -42.30
N HIS A 11 -33.59 -9.29 -43.54
CA HIS A 11 -33.04 -10.60 -43.89
C HIS A 11 -31.52 -10.66 -43.65
N GLU A 12 -30.80 -9.58 -43.94
CA GLU A 12 -29.38 -9.43 -43.65
C GLU A 12 -29.12 -9.40 -42.14
N SER A 13 -29.91 -8.65 -41.36
CA SER A 13 -29.86 -8.67 -39.90
C SER A 13 -30.14 -10.05 -39.31
N HIS A 14 -31.16 -10.77 -39.81
CA HIS A 14 -31.46 -12.13 -39.37
C HIS A 14 -30.38 -13.14 -39.76
N ARG A 15 -29.77 -13.02 -40.94
CA ARG A 15 -28.61 -13.83 -41.33
C ARG A 15 -27.40 -13.55 -40.45
N VAL A 16 -27.13 -12.28 -40.16
CA VAL A 16 -26.04 -11.86 -39.28
C VAL A 16 -26.26 -12.38 -37.86
N ASP A 17 -27.47 -12.30 -37.33
CA ASP A 17 -27.81 -12.85 -36.01
C ASP A 17 -27.73 -14.36 -35.95
N ARG A 18 -28.14 -15.04 -37.03
CA ARG A 18 -28.04 -16.50 -37.13
C ARG A 18 -26.58 -16.94 -37.20
N ILE A 19 -25.74 -16.28 -38.01
CA ILE A 19 -24.29 -16.53 -38.06
C ILE A 19 -23.66 -16.27 -36.68
N LYS A 20 -24.01 -15.16 -36.02
CA LYS A 20 -23.53 -14.83 -34.66
C LYS A 20 -23.93 -15.85 -33.59
N LYS A 21 -25.07 -16.54 -33.75
CA LYS A 21 -25.57 -17.55 -32.82
C LYS A 21 -25.08 -18.97 -33.12
N GLU A 22 -24.95 -19.31 -34.40
CA GLU A 22 -24.72 -20.69 -34.85
C GLU A 22 -23.27 -20.94 -35.29
N GLN A 23 -22.55 -19.92 -35.78
CA GLN A 23 -21.16 -20.10 -36.17
C GLN A 23 -20.21 -19.89 -35.01
N LYS A 24 -19.22 -20.78 -34.93
CA LYS A 24 -18.14 -20.66 -33.97
C LYS A 24 -17.00 -19.85 -34.59
N PHE A 25 -16.73 -18.68 -34.02
CA PHE A 25 -15.67 -17.79 -34.49
C PHE A 25 -14.31 -18.29 -34.00
N THR A 26 -13.36 -18.43 -34.93
CA THR A 26 -11.97 -18.80 -34.64
C THR A 26 -11.02 -17.60 -34.65
N ILE A 27 -11.46 -16.42 -35.09
CA ILE A 27 -10.69 -15.18 -35.05
C ILE A 27 -11.57 -14.10 -34.44
N ILE A 28 -11.09 -13.49 -33.36
CA ILE A 28 -11.79 -12.42 -32.66
C ILE A 28 -10.83 -11.26 -32.43
N VAL A 29 -11.14 -10.09 -32.97
CA VAL A 29 -10.33 -8.87 -32.82
C VAL A 29 -11.19 -7.71 -32.35
N GLY A 30 -10.62 -6.75 -31.62
CA GLY A 30 -11.36 -5.56 -31.21
C GLY A 30 -10.72 -4.71 -30.11
N ASN A 31 -11.44 -3.66 -29.75
CA ASN A 31 -11.16 -2.78 -28.60
C ASN A 31 -12.35 -2.87 -27.63
N PRO A 32 -12.35 -3.84 -26.69
CA PRO A 32 -13.43 -4.00 -25.73
C PRO A 32 -13.62 -2.75 -24.85
N PRO A 33 -14.83 -2.43 -24.39
CA PRO A 33 -15.07 -1.24 -23.58
C PRO A 33 -14.40 -1.32 -22.19
N TYR A 34 -13.89 -0.19 -21.69
CA TYR A 34 -13.26 -0.07 -20.36
C TYR A 34 -14.24 0.59 -19.40
N ALA A 35 -14.80 -0.19 -18.47
CA ALA A 35 -15.81 0.29 -17.52
C ALA A 35 -15.72 -0.47 -16.20
N GLY A 36 -14.85 0.02 -15.30
CA GLY A 36 -14.66 -0.59 -13.97
C GLY A 36 -15.94 -0.63 -13.12
N ILE A 37 -16.81 0.38 -13.23
CA ILE A 37 -18.20 0.32 -12.78
C ILE A 37 -19.06 0.05 -14.00
N SER A 38 -19.28 -1.23 -14.27
CA SER A 38 -20.00 -1.70 -15.43
C SER A 38 -21.50 -1.38 -15.36
N ALA A 39 -22.07 -0.94 -16.49
CA ALA A 39 -23.52 -0.92 -16.69
C ALA A 39 -24.08 -2.31 -17.10
N ASN A 40 -23.20 -3.22 -17.53
CA ASN A 40 -23.54 -4.57 -17.97
C ASN A 40 -23.67 -5.53 -16.77
N ASN A 41 -24.75 -5.36 -16.01
CA ASN A 41 -25.02 -6.09 -14.77
C ASN A 41 -26.03 -7.22 -14.92
N SER A 42 -26.24 -7.75 -16.14
CA SER A 42 -27.02 -8.97 -16.32
C SER A 42 -26.37 -10.13 -15.56
N GLU A 43 -27.19 -11.05 -15.04
CA GLU A 43 -26.71 -12.22 -14.28
C GLU A 43 -25.64 -13.00 -15.05
N ARG A 44 -25.86 -13.20 -16.36
CA ARG A 44 -24.89 -13.82 -17.27
C ARG A 44 -23.57 -13.05 -17.30
N ALA A 45 -23.60 -11.73 -17.48
CA ALA A 45 -22.39 -10.90 -17.61
C ALA A 45 -21.59 -10.84 -16.31
N VAL A 46 -22.27 -10.74 -15.17
CA VAL A 46 -21.64 -10.77 -13.83
C VAL A 46 -21.04 -12.15 -13.56
N GLY A 47 -21.76 -13.22 -13.92
CA GLY A 47 -21.35 -14.61 -13.71
C GLY A 47 -20.12 -15.04 -14.51
N LEU A 48 -19.80 -14.38 -15.63
CA LEU A 48 -18.62 -14.71 -16.45
C LEU A 48 -17.34 -14.70 -15.62
N VAL A 49 -17.09 -13.59 -14.91
CA VAL A 49 -15.83 -13.32 -14.22
C VAL A 49 -15.72 -14.00 -12.86
N GLU A 50 -16.75 -14.73 -12.41
CA GLU A 50 -16.68 -15.54 -11.20
C GLU A 50 -15.55 -16.59 -11.28
N ALA A 51 -15.29 -17.12 -12.48
CA ALA A 51 -14.20 -18.05 -12.72
C ALA A 51 -12.82 -17.48 -12.33
N TYR A 52 -12.61 -16.16 -12.47
CA TYR A 52 -11.35 -15.50 -12.13
C TYR A 52 -11.11 -15.36 -10.62
N LYS A 53 -12.09 -15.74 -9.79
CA LYS A 53 -11.95 -15.73 -8.33
C LYS A 53 -11.28 -16.99 -7.79
N PHE A 54 -10.92 -17.94 -8.67
CA PHE A 54 -10.38 -19.24 -8.33
C PHE A 54 -9.13 -19.56 -9.17
N ILE A 55 -8.23 -20.36 -8.60
CA ILE A 55 -7.10 -20.98 -9.31
C ILE A 55 -7.13 -22.46 -8.97
N ALA A 56 -7.23 -23.32 -9.98
CA ALA A 56 -7.36 -24.77 -9.79
C ALA A 56 -8.43 -25.16 -8.74
N GLY A 57 -9.58 -24.48 -8.75
CA GLY A 57 -10.69 -24.70 -7.82
C GLY A 57 -10.52 -24.07 -6.43
N LYS A 58 -9.35 -23.53 -6.08
CA LYS A 58 -9.10 -22.88 -4.80
C LYS A 58 -9.48 -21.39 -4.86
N PRO A 59 -10.28 -20.87 -3.90
CA PRO A 59 -10.66 -19.47 -3.90
C PRO A 59 -9.46 -18.58 -3.61
N LEU A 60 -9.43 -17.41 -4.23
CA LEU A 60 -8.44 -16.39 -3.94
C LEU A 60 -8.96 -15.38 -2.91
N ASN A 61 -8.02 -14.80 -2.14
CA ASN A 61 -8.29 -13.85 -1.04
C ASN A 61 -8.15 -12.38 -1.44
N GLU A 62 -7.79 -12.06 -2.69
CA GLU A 62 -7.70 -10.66 -3.15
C GLU A 62 -9.08 -10.00 -3.24
N ARG A 63 -9.09 -8.66 -3.24
CA ARG A 63 -10.31 -7.87 -3.47
C ARG A 63 -10.81 -8.07 -4.90
N LYS A 64 -12.09 -8.44 -5.03
CA LYS A 64 -12.70 -8.87 -6.30
C LYS A 64 -13.48 -7.77 -7.02
N HIS A 65 -13.50 -6.54 -6.49
CA HIS A 65 -14.35 -5.45 -6.99
C HIS A 65 -14.07 -5.10 -8.45
N TRP A 66 -12.78 -5.02 -8.83
CA TRP A 66 -12.36 -4.63 -10.18
C TRP A 66 -12.37 -5.76 -11.22
N LEU A 67 -12.84 -6.96 -10.86
CA LEU A 67 -13.03 -8.05 -11.84
C LEU A 67 -14.25 -7.80 -12.74
N GLN A 68 -15.17 -6.93 -12.33
CA GLN A 68 -16.39 -6.61 -13.06
C GLN A 68 -16.19 -5.60 -14.21
N ASP A 69 -14.94 -5.20 -14.48
CA ASP A 69 -14.62 -4.36 -15.62
C ASP A 69 -15.03 -5.04 -16.95
N ASP A 70 -15.64 -4.28 -17.84
CA ASP A 70 -16.25 -4.83 -19.06
C ASP A 70 -15.24 -5.50 -20.00
N TYR A 71 -14.00 -5.00 -20.08
CA TYR A 71 -12.98 -5.66 -20.90
C TYR A 71 -12.63 -7.06 -20.36
N LYS A 72 -12.67 -7.26 -19.03
CA LYS A 72 -12.43 -8.57 -18.40
C LYS A 72 -13.59 -9.54 -18.68
N LYS A 73 -14.82 -9.04 -18.64
CA LYS A 73 -16.02 -9.81 -19.05
C LYS A 73 -15.92 -10.23 -20.51
N PHE A 74 -15.48 -9.32 -21.38
CA PHE A 74 -15.34 -9.60 -22.80
C PHE A 74 -14.25 -10.63 -23.09
N ILE A 75 -13.09 -10.51 -22.44
CA ILE A 75 -12.03 -11.53 -22.52
C ILE A 75 -12.56 -12.88 -22.04
N ARG A 76 -13.30 -12.92 -20.94
CA ARG A 76 -13.86 -14.18 -20.43
C ARG A 76 -14.90 -14.81 -21.36
N PHE A 77 -15.75 -13.99 -21.97
CA PHE A 77 -16.68 -14.44 -23.00
C PHE A 77 -15.93 -15.08 -24.18
N VAL A 78 -14.83 -14.47 -24.60
CA VAL A 78 -13.98 -14.95 -25.70
C VAL A 78 -13.26 -16.25 -25.33
N GLU A 79 -12.76 -16.39 -24.10
CA GLU A 79 -12.22 -17.67 -23.60
C GLU A 79 -13.26 -18.79 -23.72
N GLN A 80 -14.54 -18.53 -23.37
CA GLN A 80 -15.60 -19.53 -23.54
C GLN A 80 -15.83 -19.90 -25.01
N SER A 81 -15.82 -18.90 -25.91
CA SER A 81 -15.92 -19.15 -27.35
C SER A 81 -14.78 -20.02 -27.87
N VAL A 82 -13.53 -19.69 -27.53
CA VAL A 82 -12.34 -20.44 -27.93
C VAL A 82 -12.29 -21.85 -27.31
N ASN A 83 -12.74 -22.01 -26.06
CA ASN A 83 -12.86 -23.32 -25.43
C ASN A 83 -13.90 -24.21 -26.16
N SER A 84 -14.98 -23.62 -26.67
CA SER A 84 -16.02 -24.35 -27.41
C SER A 84 -15.60 -24.80 -28.82
N THR A 85 -14.58 -24.16 -29.40
CA THR A 85 -13.99 -24.50 -30.70
C THR A 85 -12.77 -25.40 -30.58
N GLY A 86 -12.06 -25.36 -29.45
CA GLY A 86 -10.77 -26.02 -29.25
C GLY A 86 -9.59 -25.30 -29.92
N GLN A 87 -9.85 -24.30 -30.76
CA GLN A 87 -8.85 -23.49 -31.46
C GLN A 87 -9.37 -22.08 -31.75
N GLY A 88 -8.46 -21.10 -31.76
CA GLY A 88 -8.79 -19.73 -32.13
C GLY A 88 -7.68 -18.73 -31.86
N ILE A 89 -7.80 -17.55 -32.47
CA ILE A 89 -6.89 -16.41 -32.36
C ILE A 89 -7.68 -15.21 -31.87
N VAL A 90 -7.11 -14.50 -30.90
CA VAL A 90 -7.69 -13.33 -30.26
C VAL A 90 -6.69 -12.19 -30.33
N GLY A 91 -7.14 -11.00 -30.74
CA GLY A 91 -6.33 -9.79 -30.76
C GLY A 91 -7.06 -8.60 -30.18
N PHE A 92 -6.68 -8.16 -28.98
CA PHE A 92 -7.33 -7.03 -28.32
C PHE A 92 -6.35 -5.94 -27.95
N ILE A 93 -6.84 -4.71 -27.95
CA ILE A 93 -6.24 -3.62 -27.18
C ILE A 93 -7.14 -3.39 -25.95
N THR A 94 -6.55 -3.46 -24.76
CA THR A 94 -7.28 -3.31 -23.49
C THR A 94 -6.48 -2.50 -22.48
N ASN A 95 -7.11 -2.10 -21.37
CA ASN A 95 -6.39 -1.66 -20.18
C ASN A 95 -5.32 -2.69 -19.80
N HIS A 96 -4.08 -2.26 -19.63
CA HIS A 96 -2.94 -3.15 -19.42
C HIS A 96 -2.92 -3.80 -18.02
N GLY A 97 -3.65 -3.28 -17.03
CA GLY A 97 -3.49 -3.69 -15.62
C GLY A 97 -3.68 -5.20 -15.37
N PHE A 98 -4.36 -5.93 -16.24
CA PHE A 98 -4.47 -7.39 -16.05
C PHE A 98 -3.14 -8.14 -16.17
N ILE A 99 -2.11 -7.58 -16.81
CA ILE A 99 -0.80 -8.23 -17.02
C ILE A 99 0.00 -8.39 -15.72
N ASP A 100 -0.22 -7.50 -14.73
CA ASP A 100 0.55 -7.44 -13.50
C ASP A 100 -0.28 -7.22 -12.23
N ASP A 101 -1.50 -6.67 -12.32
CA ASP A 101 -2.31 -6.34 -11.14
C ASP A 101 -2.56 -7.56 -10.24
N PRO A 102 -2.43 -7.43 -8.91
CA PRO A 102 -2.69 -8.52 -7.97
C PRO A 102 -4.10 -9.11 -8.09
N THR A 103 -5.10 -8.27 -8.37
CA THR A 103 -6.51 -8.70 -8.48
C THR A 103 -6.83 -9.51 -9.73
N ALA A 104 -5.95 -9.47 -10.75
CA ALA A 104 -6.11 -10.19 -12.02
C ALA A 104 -5.38 -11.54 -12.04
N ARG A 105 -4.84 -12.02 -10.90
CA ARG A 105 -4.10 -13.29 -10.84
C ARG A 105 -4.89 -14.48 -11.39
N GLY A 106 -6.15 -14.65 -10.99
CA GLY A 106 -7.00 -15.73 -11.51
C GLY A 106 -7.36 -15.58 -12.99
N MET A 107 -7.46 -14.34 -13.49
CA MET A 107 -7.61 -14.07 -14.91
C MET A 107 -6.37 -14.50 -15.69
N ARG A 108 -5.16 -14.12 -15.26
CA ARG A 108 -3.92 -14.57 -15.91
C ARG A 108 -3.79 -16.09 -15.90
N TRP A 109 -4.10 -16.75 -14.77
CA TRP A 109 -4.13 -18.21 -14.72
C TRP A 109 -5.08 -18.81 -15.77
N SER A 110 -6.32 -18.30 -15.86
CA SER A 110 -7.30 -18.75 -16.86
C SER A 110 -6.81 -18.56 -18.30
N LEU A 111 -6.18 -17.41 -18.60
CA LEU A 111 -5.61 -17.14 -19.92
C LEU A 111 -4.51 -18.13 -20.27
N LEU A 112 -3.62 -18.42 -19.32
CA LEU A 112 -2.50 -19.35 -19.50
C LEU A 112 -2.94 -20.80 -19.69
N GLU A 113 -4.13 -21.15 -19.19
CA GLU A 113 -4.77 -22.45 -19.41
C GLU A 113 -5.56 -22.51 -20.72
N THR A 114 -6.19 -21.40 -21.12
CA THR A 114 -6.99 -21.33 -22.34
C THR A 114 -6.12 -21.24 -23.59
N PHE A 115 -5.04 -20.46 -23.55
CA PHE A 115 -4.20 -20.14 -24.71
C PHE A 115 -2.80 -20.74 -24.54
N ASN A 116 -2.33 -21.48 -25.55
CA ASN A 116 -0.96 -21.99 -25.59
C ASN A 116 0.02 -20.93 -26.11
N GLN A 117 -0.43 -19.91 -26.84
CA GLN A 117 0.40 -18.79 -27.27
C GLN A 117 -0.15 -17.46 -26.78
N ILE A 118 0.66 -16.65 -26.10
CA ILE A 118 0.30 -15.33 -25.58
C ILE A 118 1.44 -14.36 -25.87
N PHE A 119 1.12 -13.24 -26.48
CA PHE A 119 2.00 -12.10 -26.72
C PHE A 119 1.33 -10.86 -26.11
N ALA A 120 1.96 -10.28 -25.09
CA ALA A 120 1.53 -9.05 -24.45
C ALA A 120 2.46 -7.92 -24.90
N TYR A 121 1.94 -6.98 -25.69
CA TYR A 121 2.67 -5.77 -26.08
C TYR A 121 2.16 -4.62 -25.23
N ASP A 122 2.85 -4.30 -24.14
CA ASP A 122 2.46 -3.20 -23.27
C ASP A 122 2.82 -1.87 -23.92
N LEU A 123 1.82 -1.02 -24.09
CA LEU A 123 1.97 0.31 -24.68
C LEU A 123 2.00 1.39 -23.61
N HIS A 124 1.94 1.04 -22.31
CA HIS A 124 2.03 1.96 -21.17
C HIS A 124 1.06 3.16 -21.29
N GLY A 125 1.51 4.35 -20.89
CA GLY A 125 0.75 5.60 -20.96
C GLY A 125 -0.21 5.79 -19.79
N SER A 126 0.02 5.16 -18.65
CA SER A 126 -0.85 5.29 -17.49
C SER A 126 -0.56 6.60 -16.72
N LEU A 127 -1.45 7.58 -16.85
CA LEU A 127 -1.42 8.80 -16.03
C LEU A 127 -1.72 8.50 -14.56
N LYS A 128 -2.43 7.41 -14.28
CA LYS A 128 -2.74 6.98 -12.91
C LYS A 128 -1.51 6.47 -12.18
N LYS A 129 -0.67 5.69 -12.88
CA LYS A 129 0.64 5.21 -12.39
C LYS A 129 1.75 6.27 -12.59
N ARG A 130 1.46 7.34 -13.33
CA ARG A 130 2.42 8.42 -13.69
C ARG A 130 3.65 7.87 -14.40
N GLU A 131 3.42 6.96 -15.32
CA GLU A 131 4.48 6.29 -16.07
C GLU A 131 5.34 7.30 -16.83
N LEU A 132 6.65 7.07 -16.74
CA LEU A 132 7.69 7.70 -17.55
C LEU A 132 8.42 6.60 -18.31
N CYS A 133 9.09 6.99 -19.39
CA CYS A 133 10.00 6.07 -20.07
C CYS A 133 11.15 5.67 -19.11
N PRO A 134 11.83 4.53 -19.35
CA PRO A 134 12.95 4.09 -18.52
C PRO A 134 14.10 5.10 -18.40
N ASP A 135 14.22 6.03 -19.37
CA ASP A 135 15.19 7.13 -19.38
C ASP A 135 14.68 8.40 -18.67
N GLY A 136 13.50 8.35 -18.06
CA GLY A 136 12.83 9.47 -17.39
C GLY A 136 12.09 10.42 -18.32
N SER A 137 12.11 10.19 -19.64
CA SER A 137 11.36 11.00 -20.60
C SER A 137 9.84 10.74 -20.53
N LEU A 138 9.05 11.61 -21.17
CA LEU A 138 7.60 11.54 -21.11
C LEU A 138 7.07 10.31 -21.86
N ASP A 139 6.29 9.48 -21.16
CA ASP A 139 5.50 8.42 -21.77
C ASP A 139 4.04 8.89 -21.97
N GLN A 140 3.49 8.66 -23.16
CA GLN A 140 2.13 9.08 -23.50
C GLN A 140 1.30 7.89 -23.97
N ASN A 141 0.03 7.89 -23.57
CA ASN A 141 -0.93 6.90 -24.04
C ASN A 141 -1.19 7.05 -25.54
N VAL A 142 -1.53 5.93 -26.20
CA VAL A 142 -1.94 5.94 -27.62
C VAL A 142 -3.34 6.53 -27.82
N PHE A 143 -4.17 6.56 -26.77
CA PHE A 143 -5.48 7.22 -26.71
C PHE A 143 -5.47 8.39 -25.72
N ASP A 144 -6.40 9.34 -25.85
CA ASP A 144 -6.58 10.44 -24.88
C ASP A 144 -7.32 9.98 -23.61
N ILE A 145 -6.75 9.01 -22.89
CA ILE A 145 -7.31 8.40 -21.68
C ILE A 145 -6.25 8.26 -20.57
N GLU A 146 -6.71 8.11 -19.32
CA GLU A 146 -5.82 7.97 -18.17
C GLU A 146 -5.18 6.57 -17.95
N PRO A 147 -5.88 5.42 -18.14
CA PRO A 147 -5.28 4.11 -17.89
C PRO A 147 -4.36 3.69 -19.04
N GLY A 148 -3.23 3.05 -18.70
CA GLY A 148 -2.33 2.46 -19.68
C GLY A 148 -2.99 1.30 -20.45
N VAL A 149 -2.50 1.02 -21.65
CA VAL A 149 -3.09 0.03 -22.56
C VAL A 149 -2.06 -0.96 -23.10
N ALA A 150 -2.50 -2.18 -23.37
CA ALA A 150 -1.68 -3.22 -23.96
C ALA A 150 -2.41 -3.88 -25.14
N ILE A 151 -1.66 -4.24 -26.18
CA ILE A 151 -2.13 -5.12 -27.24
C ILE A 151 -1.83 -6.56 -26.84
N SER A 152 -2.87 -7.38 -26.74
CA SER A 152 -2.75 -8.80 -26.39
C SER A 152 -3.15 -9.65 -27.58
N LEU A 153 -2.19 -10.45 -28.06
CA LEU A 153 -2.41 -11.45 -29.11
C LEU A 153 -2.33 -12.83 -28.48
N MET A 154 -3.41 -13.58 -28.52
CA MET A 154 -3.54 -14.87 -27.86
C MET A 154 -4.05 -15.90 -28.84
N ALA A 155 -3.50 -17.10 -28.82
CA ALA A 155 -3.94 -18.18 -29.67
C ALA A 155 -4.03 -19.50 -28.90
N ARG A 156 -5.06 -20.27 -29.24
CA ARG A 156 -5.21 -21.68 -28.91
C ARG A 156 -5.08 -22.44 -30.21
N THR A 157 -4.07 -23.29 -30.28
CA THR A 157 -3.76 -24.11 -31.46
C THR A 157 -3.58 -25.56 -31.04
N GLU A 158 -3.48 -26.47 -32.00
CA GLU A 158 -3.14 -27.89 -31.74
C GLU A 158 -1.68 -28.09 -31.31
N ALA A 159 -0.85 -27.04 -31.36
CA ALA A 159 0.56 -27.13 -30.97
C ALA A 159 0.71 -27.46 -29.49
N THR A 160 1.67 -28.32 -29.17
CA THR A 160 2.01 -28.67 -27.78
C THR A 160 2.88 -27.60 -27.11
N LEU A 161 3.67 -26.87 -27.90
CA LEU A 161 4.54 -25.81 -27.41
C LEU A 161 3.72 -24.64 -26.85
N ARG A 162 4.03 -24.23 -25.62
CA ARG A 162 3.49 -22.99 -25.04
C ARG A 162 4.48 -21.84 -25.30
N THR A 163 4.00 -20.73 -25.85
CA THR A 163 4.77 -19.51 -26.10
C THR A 163 4.19 -18.35 -25.31
N ARG A 164 5.03 -17.63 -24.56
CA ARG A 164 4.59 -16.55 -23.69
C ARG A 164 5.60 -15.43 -23.80
N LYS A 165 5.17 -14.29 -24.33
CA LYS A 165 6.07 -13.22 -24.73
C LYS A 165 5.55 -11.87 -24.28
N HIS A 166 6.49 -11.01 -23.90
CA HIS A 166 6.23 -9.62 -23.55
C HIS A 166 7.11 -8.69 -24.35
N SER A 167 6.61 -7.49 -24.63
CA SER A 167 7.41 -6.38 -25.14
C SER A 167 6.82 -5.09 -24.60
N ASP A 168 7.68 -4.10 -24.38
CA ASP A 168 7.29 -2.77 -23.93
C ASP A 168 7.44 -1.79 -25.10
N LEU A 169 6.48 -0.87 -25.26
CA LEU A 169 6.56 0.26 -26.17
C LEU A 169 6.38 1.56 -25.41
N TRP A 170 7.50 2.19 -25.07
CA TRP A 170 7.59 3.48 -24.41
C TRP A 170 7.66 4.64 -25.42
N GLY A 171 7.26 5.83 -24.98
CA GLY A 171 7.51 7.10 -25.66
C GLY A 171 6.25 7.95 -25.90
N THR A 172 6.38 8.91 -26.81
CA THR A 172 5.27 9.80 -27.19
C THR A 172 4.23 9.08 -28.05
N GLN A 173 3.00 9.61 -28.09
CA GLN A 173 1.91 9.05 -28.88
C GLN A 173 2.30 8.88 -30.37
N ASP A 174 3.03 9.85 -30.93
CA ASP A 174 3.52 9.83 -32.31
C ASP A 174 4.55 8.72 -32.54
N LEU A 175 5.50 8.53 -31.62
CA LEU A 175 6.50 7.47 -31.71
C LEU A 175 5.82 6.11 -31.68
N LYS A 176 4.89 5.90 -30.73
CA LYS A 176 4.14 4.65 -30.60
C LYS A 176 3.36 4.35 -31.88
N SER A 177 2.66 5.34 -32.42
CA SER A 177 1.87 5.21 -33.66
C SER A 177 2.75 4.84 -34.87
N LYS A 178 3.91 5.47 -35.03
CA LYS A 178 4.86 5.14 -36.11
C LYS A 178 5.41 3.71 -35.95
N THR A 179 5.82 3.33 -34.74
CA THR A 179 6.33 1.99 -34.47
C THR A 179 5.27 0.93 -34.74
N LEU A 180 4.05 1.09 -34.24
CA LEU A 180 2.95 0.14 -34.45
C LEU A 180 2.58 -0.03 -35.93
N ASN A 181 2.66 1.03 -36.75
CA ASN A 181 2.42 0.95 -38.19
C ASN A 181 3.53 0.23 -38.97
N SER A 182 4.74 0.18 -38.42
CA SER A 182 5.92 -0.42 -39.06
C SER A 182 6.30 -1.81 -38.54
N THR A 183 5.62 -2.29 -37.50
CA THR A 183 5.96 -3.54 -36.81
C THR A 183 4.85 -4.59 -36.93
N SER A 184 5.24 -5.84 -36.70
CA SER A 184 4.36 -7.01 -36.62
C SER A 184 4.88 -7.95 -35.54
N VAL A 185 4.11 -8.97 -35.18
CA VAL A 185 4.55 -10.01 -34.23
C VAL A 185 5.93 -10.59 -34.57
N ARG A 186 6.28 -10.69 -35.86
CA ARG A 186 7.55 -11.25 -36.31
C ARG A 186 8.73 -10.29 -36.20
N SER A 187 8.48 -8.98 -36.26
CA SER A 187 9.53 -7.95 -36.26
C SER A 187 9.69 -7.27 -34.90
N THR A 188 8.72 -7.43 -34.00
CA THR A 188 8.82 -6.98 -32.61
C THR A 188 9.85 -7.81 -31.85
N HIS A 189 10.68 -7.15 -31.04
CA HIS A 189 11.58 -7.82 -30.11
C HIS A 189 10.81 -8.24 -28.87
N TRP A 190 10.81 -9.54 -28.59
CA TRP A 190 10.04 -10.14 -27.49
C TRP A 190 10.95 -10.71 -26.42
N ALA A 191 10.66 -10.40 -25.16
CA ALA A 191 11.17 -11.14 -24.02
C ALA A 191 10.34 -12.41 -23.81
N GLU A 192 11.01 -13.55 -23.63
CA GLU A 192 10.34 -14.79 -23.23
C GLU A 192 9.88 -14.71 -21.77
N LEU A 193 8.69 -15.20 -21.50
CA LEU A 193 8.11 -15.23 -20.16
C LEU A 193 8.05 -16.66 -19.63
N ASN A 194 8.41 -16.81 -18.35
CA ASN A 194 8.18 -18.02 -17.57
C ASN A 194 7.25 -17.72 -16.38
N PRO A 195 5.93 -17.58 -16.59
CA PRO A 195 5.02 -17.16 -15.51
C PRO A 195 5.01 -18.16 -14.36
N VAL A 196 5.49 -17.72 -13.19
CA VAL A 196 5.53 -18.53 -11.96
C VAL A 196 4.17 -18.57 -11.29
N ALA A 197 3.81 -19.71 -10.72
CA ALA A 197 2.49 -19.99 -10.16
C ALA A 197 2.01 -19.01 -9.08
N LYS A 198 2.93 -18.33 -8.38
CA LYS A 198 2.59 -17.36 -7.34
C LYS A 198 1.83 -16.14 -7.88
N PHE A 199 2.18 -15.67 -9.08
CA PHE A 199 1.66 -14.41 -9.63
C PHE A 199 1.11 -14.53 -11.06
N PHE A 200 1.56 -15.53 -11.82
CA PHE A 200 1.24 -15.74 -13.23
C PHE A 200 1.45 -14.50 -14.10
N LEU A 201 2.50 -13.70 -13.82
CA LEU A 201 2.72 -12.41 -14.50
C LEU A 201 2.85 -12.58 -16.01
N LEU A 202 2.29 -11.63 -16.74
CA LEU A 202 2.48 -11.48 -18.19
C LEU A 202 3.45 -10.36 -18.52
N ILE A 203 4.38 -10.09 -17.59
CA ILE A 203 5.50 -9.15 -17.71
C ILE A 203 6.77 -9.85 -17.21
N PRO A 204 7.97 -9.41 -17.64
CA PRO A 204 9.22 -9.86 -17.05
C PRO A 204 9.28 -9.51 -15.56
N ALA A 205 9.77 -10.45 -14.75
CA ALA A 205 10.03 -10.25 -13.33
C ALA A 205 11.11 -11.23 -12.87
N ASP A 206 12.11 -10.74 -12.14
CA ASP A 206 13.08 -11.61 -11.49
C ASP A 206 12.50 -12.18 -10.19
N LEU A 207 12.13 -13.46 -10.23
CA LEU A 207 11.59 -14.19 -9.09
C LEU A 207 12.56 -15.27 -8.59
N SER A 208 13.85 -15.17 -8.96
CA SER A 208 14.88 -16.18 -8.63
C SER A 208 15.07 -16.34 -7.12
N SER A 209 14.99 -15.26 -6.35
CA SER A 209 15.04 -15.26 -4.87
C SER A 209 13.73 -15.71 -4.19
N GLY A 210 12.83 -16.38 -4.91
CA GLY A 210 11.51 -16.74 -4.42
C GLY A 210 11.51 -17.75 -3.26
N SER A 211 12.34 -18.78 -3.32
CA SER A 211 12.47 -19.76 -2.22
C SER A 211 13.03 -19.11 -0.96
N GLU A 212 14.07 -18.30 -1.10
CA GLU A 212 14.68 -17.52 -0.02
C GLU A 212 13.68 -16.57 0.63
N TYR A 213 12.90 -15.83 -0.17
CA TYR A 213 11.86 -14.94 0.36
C TYR A 213 10.75 -15.69 1.11
N GLU A 214 10.35 -16.87 0.62
CA GLU A 214 9.31 -17.69 1.22
C GLU A 214 9.73 -18.34 2.55
N ALA A 215 11.04 -18.50 2.80
CA ALA A 215 11.54 -18.96 4.10
C ALA A 215 11.25 -17.96 5.24
N GLY A 216 11.11 -16.67 4.91
CA GLY A 216 10.71 -15.64 5.85
C GLY A 216 9.24 -15.70 6.26
N ILE A 217 8.94 -15.17 7.43
CA ILE A 217 7.60 -15.14 8.03
C ILE A 217 6.89 -13.86 7.61
N PRO A 218 5.68 -13.91 7.00
CA PRO A 218 4.93 -12.70 6.68
C PRO A 218 4.73 -11.84 7.93
N ILE A 219 5.00 -10.54 7.87
CA ILE A 219 4.91 -9.65 9.04
C ILE A 219 3.53 -9.74 9.71
N GLN A 220 2.46 -9.86 8.93
CA GLN A 220 1.10 -9.98 9.45
C GLN A 220 0.86 -11.25 10.27
N ASP A 221 1.65 -12.29 10.03
CA ASP A 221 1.57 -13.56 10.74
C ASP A 221 2.44 -13.55 12.00
N MET A 222 3.28 -12.52 12.21
CA MET A 222 4.05 -12.35 13.44
C MET A 222 3.24 -11.73 14.59
N PHE A 223 2.21 -10.94 14.26
CA PHE A 223 1.42 -10.19 15.24
C PHE A 223 0.03 -10.80 15.48
N LEU A 224 -0.55 -10.55 16.67
CA LEU A 224 -1.90 -11.01 17.02
C LEU A 224 -3.01 -10.11 16.43
N LYS A 225 -2.79 -8.79 16.44
CA LYS A 225 -3.74 -7.79 15.93
C LYS A 225 -3.02 -6.77 15.06
N SER A 226 -3.63 -6.45 13.93
CA SER A 226 -3.21 -5.35 13.07
C SER A 226 -4.44 -4.76 12.38
N SER A 227 -4.32 -3.55 11.87
CA SER A 227 -5.39 -2.92 11.10
C SER A 227 -4.82 -1.86 10.18
N VAL A 228 -5.54 -1.57 9.11
CA VAL A 228 -5.20 -0.43 8.28
C VAL A 228 -5.36 0.88 9.07
N GLY A 229 -4.66 1.94 8.66
CA GLY A 229 -4.84 3.27 9.27
C GLY A 229 -6.30 3.77 9.20
N CYS A 230 -6.65 4.73 10.06
CA CYS A 230 -8.01 5.29 10.06
C CYS A 230 -8.29 6.08 8.76
N VAL A 231 -9.53 6.01 8.25
CA VAL A 231 -9.97 6.78 7.08
C VAL A 231 -10.89 7.90 7.55
N THR A 232 -10.43 9.14 7.41
CA THR A 232 -11.21 10.32 7.80
C THR A 232 -12.37 10.61 6.85
N ALA A 233 -12.16 10.38 5.55
CA ALA A 233 -12.95 10.84 4.41
C ALA A 233 -13.00 12.37 4.20
N ARG A 234 -12.54 13.17 5.17
CA ARG A 234 -12.58 14.64 5.20
C ARG A 234 -11.36 15.23 5.94
N ASP A 235 -10.16 14.95 5.47
CA ASP A 235 -8.91 15.38 6.13
C ASP A 235 -8.87 16.87 6.51
N SER A 236 -9.36 17.77 5.64
CA SER A 236 -9.37 19.22 5.90
C SER A 236 -10.23 19.64 7.09
N LEU A 237 -11.24 18.84 7.44
CA LEU A 237 -12.12 19.04 8.60
C LEU A 237 -11.59 18.33 9.84
N THR A 238 -10.97 17.16 9.67
CA THR A 238 -10.70 16.26 10.79
C THR A 238 -9.25 16.28 11.27
N ILE A 239 -8.32 16.78 10.47
CA ILE A 239 -6.87 16.76 10.74
C ILE A 239 -6.31 18.18 10.74
N HIS A 240 -5.76 18.61 11.87
CA HIS A 240 -5.17 19.94 12.02
C HIS A 240 -3.75 19.89 12.57
N LEU A 241 -2.97 20.94 12.34
CA LEU A 241 -1.58 21.03 12.78
C LEU A 241 -1.45 21.21 14.30
N ASP A 242 -2.45 21.82 14.94
CA ASP A 242 -2.47 22.08 16.37
C ASP A 242 -3.79 21.66 17.01
N SER A 243 -3.73 21.30 18.29
CA SER A 243 -4.89 20.81 19.05
C SER A 243 -5.97 21.88 19.26
N ALA A 244 -5.60 23.16 19.30
CA ALA A 244 -6.55 24.26 19.44
C ALA A 244 -7.44 24.37 18.20
N ALA A 245 -6.87 24.29 17.00
CA ALA A 245 -7.59 24.29 15.74
C ALA A 245 -8.56 23.10 15.61
N VAL A 246 -8.17 21.90 16.08
CA VAL A 246 -9.10 20.76 16.18
C VAL A 246 -10.30 21.13 17.06
N TRP A 247 -10.05 21.71 18.24
CA TRP A 247 -11.11 22.02 19.19
C TRP A 247 -12.09 23.08 18.66
N GLU A 248 -11.58 24.15 18.06
CA GLU A 248 -12.41 25.19 17.45
C GLU A 248 -13.23 24.62 16.30
N THR A 249 -12.63 23.79 15.46
CA THR A 249 -13.33 23.10 14.37
C THR A 249 -14.44 22.20 14.90
N VAL A 250 -14.16 21.37 15.91
CA VAL A 250 -15.15 20.45 16.50
C VAL A 250 -16.34 21.20 17.11
N LYS A 251 -16.10 22.27 17.87
CA LYS A 251 -17.18 23.10 18.43
C LYS A 251 -18.01 23.73 17.33
N ARG A 252 -17.35 24.44 16.41
CA ARG A 252 -18.03 25.17 15.33
C ARG A 252 -18.82 24.24 14.42
N PHE A 253 -18.21 23.13 14.01
CA PHE A 253 -18.86 22.13 13.17
C PHE A 253 -20.07 21.48 13.86
N ALA A 254 -20.02 21.24 15.17
CA ALA A 254 -21.13 20.66 15.91
C ALA A 254 -22.31 21.61 16.13
N GLU A 255 -22.09 22.93 16.09
CA GLU A 255 -23.13 23.96 16.29
C GLU A 255 -23.86 24.33 14.99
N LEU A 256 -23.19 24.24 13.84
CA LEU A 256 -23.75 24.62 12.55
C LEU A 256 -24.88 23.70 12.07
N GLY A 257 -25.78 24.26 11.25
CA GLY A 257 -26.65 23.46 10.39
C GLY A 257 -25.86 22.69 9.34
N GLU A 258 -26.43 21.62 8.77
CA GLU A 258 -25.69 20.75 7.83
C GLU A 258 -25.18 21.50 6.60
N GLU A 259 -26.02 22.36 6.00
CA GLU A 259 -25.65 23.10 4.79
C GLU A 259 -24.66 24.23 5.09
N ASP A 260 -24.83 24.95 6.21
CA ASP A 260 -23.84 25.94 6.65
C ASP A 260 -22.47 25.29 6.90
N ALA A 261 -22.46 24.09 7.50
CA ALA A 261 -21.23 23.33 7.70
C ALA A 261 -20.60 22.88 6.37
N ARG A 262 -21.40 22.53 5.35
CA ARG A 262 -20.88 22.19 4.02
C ARG A 262 -20.20 23.39 3.36
N GLU A 263 -20.79 24.57 3.48
CA GLU A 263 -20.25 25.80 2.92
C GLU A 263 -19.00 26.24 3.67
N GLU A 264 -19.07 26.38 5.00
CA GLU A 264 -17.97 26.90 5.83
C GLU A 264 -16.72 26.02 5.76
N PHE A 265 -16.89 24.69 5.75
CA PHE A 265 -15.77 23.74 5.72
C PHE A 265 -15.50 23.16 4.32
N ALA A 266 -16.16 23.66 3.28
CA ALA A 266 -16.01 23.22 1.88
C ALA A 266 -16.12 21.68 1.70
N LEU A 267 -17.11 21.04 2.33
CA LEU A 267 -17.20 19.57 2.47
C LEU A 267 -17.76 18.85 1.24
N GLY A 268 -18.36 19.59 0.30
CA GLY A 268 -19.02 19.05 -0.88
C GLY A 268 -20.16 18.07 -0.55
N LYS A 269 -20.46 17.18 -1.51
CA LYS A 269 -21.49 16.13 -1.34
C LYS A 269 -21.01 15.03 -0.41
N ASP A 270 -21.92 14.44 0.36
CA ASP A 270 -21.64 13.32 1.24
C ASP A 270 -21.01 12.12 0.50
N ALA A 271 -20.16 11.40 1.22
CA ALA A 271 -19.58 10.15 0.78
C ALA A 271 -20.41 8.97 1.32
N ARG A 272 -20.19 7.77 0.76
CA ARG A 272 -20.89 6.55 1.19
C ARG A 272 -20.83 6.30 2.70
N ASP A 273 -19.64 6.46 3.28
CA ASP A 273 -19.37 6.15 4.70
C ASP A 273 -19.13 7.41 5.55
N TRP A 274 -19.36 8.61 5.02
CA TRP A 274 -19.22 9.87 5.75
C TRP A 274 -20.29 10.87 5.34
N LYS A 275 -21.07 11.34 6.32
CA LYS A 275 -22.14 12.32 6.15
C LYS A 275 -22.03 13.39 7.22
N VAL A 276 -22.35 14.64 6.86
CA VAL A 276 -22.32 15.78 7.80
C VAL A 276 -23.19 15.50 9.03
N SER A 277 -24.46 15.13 8.82
CA SER A 277 -25.39 14.73 9.89
C SER A 277 -24.80 13.71 10.86
N ASN A 278 -24.24 12.62 10.35
CA ASN A 278 -23.67 11.56 11.18
C ASN A 278 -22.44 12.03 11.96
N ALA A 279 -21.56 12.81 11.32
CA ALA A 279 -20.36 13.34 11.94
C ALA A 279 -20.68 14.31 13.08
N GLN A 280 -21.65 15.22 12.87
CA GLN A 280 -22.14 16.13 13.91
C GLN A 280 -22.84 15.36 15.05
N ALA A 281 -23.69 14.39 14.71
CA ALA A 281 -24.36 13.55 15.71
C ALA A 281 -23.37 12.74 16.55
N ASP A 282 -22.28 12.27 15.95
CA ASP A 282 -21.21 11.59 16.67
C ASP A 282 -20.51 12.51 17.67
N ILE A 283 -20.11 13.72 17.26
CA ILE A 283 -19.52 14.71 18.18
C ILE A 283 -20.48 14.99 19.35
N ARG A 284 -21.74 15.30 19.07
CA ARG A 284 -22.73 15.62 20.11
C ARG A 284 -22.95 14.45 21.07
N ARG A 285 -23.12 13.23 20.55
CA ARG A 285 -23.34 12.02 21.35
C ARG A 285 -22.11 11.64 22.17
N SER A 286 -20.92 11.87 21.66
CA SER A 286 -19.66 11.55 22.36
C SER A 286 -19.42 12.41 23.61
N GLY A 287 -20.14 13.53 23.75
CA GLY A 287 -19.89 14.53 24.78
C GLY A 287 -18.61 15.30 24.44
N PRO A 288 -18.70 16.42 23.68
CA PRO A 288 -17.54 17.16 23.21
C PRO A 288 -16.55 17.45 24.34
N SER A 289 -15.32 16.97 24.18
CA SER A 289 -14.32 17.01 25.23
C SER A 289 -12.93 17.08 24.62
N LYS A 290 -12.10 18.00 25.11
CA LYS A 290 -10.70 18.13 24.70
C LYS A 290 -9.88 16.85 24.93
N LYS A 291 -10.33 15.95 25.81
CA LYS A 291 -9.68 14.64 26.07
C LYS A 291 -9.71 13.69 24.86
N LEU A 292 -10.60 13.93 23.90
CA LEU A 292 -10.70 13.15 22.66
C LEU A 292 -9.81 13.72 21.54
N ILE A 293 -9.11 14.84 21.78
CA ILE A 293 -8.11 15.36 20.86
C ILE A 293 -6.83 14.55 21.06
N THR A 294 -6.32 13.97 19.98
CA THR A 294 -5.22 13.01 20.03
C THR A 294 -4.27 13.19 18.84
N PRO A 295 -2.96 12.94 19.03
CA PRO A 295 -2.03 12.93 17.92
C PRO A 295 -2.32 11.77 16.96
N VAL A 296 -2.16 12.03 15.67
CA VAL A 296 -2.24 11.06 14.58
C VAL A 296 -1.00 11.19 13.70
N GLN A 297 -0.39 10.06 13.37
CA GLN A 297 0.66 10.02 12.35
C GLN A 297 -0.01 10.20 10.98
N TYR A 298 0.02 11.43 10.47
CA TYR A 298 -0.66 11.79 9.24
C TYR A 298 0.20 11.43 8.03
N ARG A 299 1.45 11.88 7.98
CA ARG A 299 2.45 11.55 6.93
C ARG A 299 3.80 11.22 7.58
N PRO A 300 4.78 10.63 6.88
CA PRO A 300 6.12 10.41 7.43
C PRO A 300 6.68 11.69 8.04
N PHE A 301 7.11 11.61 9.31
CA PHE A 301 7.59 12.76 10.10
C PHE A 301 6.63 13.95 10.28
N ASP A 302 5.36 13.79 9.94
CA ASP A 302 4.31 14.82 10.08
C ASP A 302 3.19 14.28 10.98
N ARG A 303 3.35 14.49 12.28
CA ARG A 303 2.31 14.25 13.28
C ARG A 303 1.41 15.46 13.38
N ARG A 304 0.10 15.20 13.39
CA ARG A 304 -0.97 16.18 13.46
C ARG A 304 -1.94 15.80 14.56
N PHE A 305 -2.99 16.59 14.74
CA PHE A 305 -4.04 16.32 15.72
C PHE A 305 -5.37 16.05 15.05
N THR A 306 -6.16 15.18 15.66
CA THR A 306 -7.55 14.88 15.27
C THR A 306 -8.44 14.74 16.50
N TYR A 307 -9.74 14.64 16.28
CA TYR A 307 -10.74 14.35 17.30
C TYR A 307 -11.25 12.92 17.14
N TYR A 308 -10.84 12.02 18.03
CA TYR A 308 -11.07 10.59 17.86
C TYR A 308 -12.14 10.08 18.84
N THR A 309 -13.31 9.73 18.32
CA THR A 309 -14.42 9.13 19.08
C THR A 309 -14.41 7.60 19.04
N GLY A 310 -13.75 7.01 18.05
CA GLY A 310 -13.79 5.57 17.76
C GLY A 310 -15.07 5.09 17.08
N GLN A 311 -16.03 5.98 16.80
CA GLN A 311 -17.30 5.64 16.18
C GLN A 311 -17.19 5.57 14.65
N SER A 312 -17.58 4.43 14.07
CA SER A 312 -17.64 4.29 12.61
C SER A 312 -18.76 5.13 12.00
N ARG A 313 -18.49 5.70 10.82
CA ARG A 313 -19.35 6.66 10.11
C ARG A 313 -19.66 7.91 10.93
N GLY A 314 -18.76 8.28 11.85
CA GLY A 314 -18.87 9.46 12.70
C GLY A 314 -18.00 10.61 12.19
N PHE A 315 -17.37 11.36 13.11
CA PHE A 315 -16.44 12.44 12.73
C PHE A 315 -15.29 11.91 11.85
N ILE A 316 -14.79 10.73 12.20
CA ILE A 316 -13.90 9.91 11.38
C ILE A 316 -14.74 8.81 10.70
N GLY A 317 -14.68 8.72 9.37
CA GLY A 317 -15.49 7.75 8.60
C GLY A 317 -15.22 6.28 8.98
N GLN A 318 -13.95 5.87 9.06
CA GLN A 318 -13.54 4.53 9.50
C GLN A 318 -12.40 4.66 10.52
N PRO A 319 -12.69 4.70 11.83
CA PRO A 319 -11.69 4.96 12.85
C PRO A 319 -10.81 3.75 13.20
N GLN A 320 -11.18 2.54 12.79
CA GLN A 320 -10.40 1.31 13.08
C GLN A 320 -10.12 1.08 14.58
N PRO A 321 -11.16 1.07 15.44
CA PRO A 321 -10.99 1.15 16.89
C PRO A 321 -10.30 -0.06 17.51
N LYS A 322 -10.30 -1.23 16.85
CA LYS A 322 -9.62 -2.43 17.37
C LYS A 322 -8.12 -2.22 17.59
N VAL A 323 -7.48 -1.40 16.74
CA VAL A 323 -6.03 -1.14 16.77
C VAL A 323 -5.71 0.31 17.13
N MET A 324 -6.42 1.30 16.57
CA MET A 324 -6.07 2.70 16.82
C MET A 324 -6.21 3.08 18.30
N THR A 325 -7.16 2.49 19.04
CA THR A 325 -7.29 2.77 20.48
C THR A 325 -6.15 2.20 21.32
N GLN A 326 -5.34 1.29 20.80
CA GLN A 326 -4.15 0.78 21.51
C GLN A 326 -3.09 1.87 21.72
N PHE A 327 -3.15 2.96 20.94
CA PHE A 327 -2.30 4.15 21.10
C PHE A 327 -2.98 5.25 21.94
N LEU A 328 -4.23 5.03 22.37
CA LEU A 328 -5.00 5.98 23.19
C LEU A 328 -5.12 5.53 24.65
N ARG A 329 -4.84 4.26 24.94
CA ARG A 329 -4.95 3.66 26.27
C ARG A 329 -3.66 3.72 27.08
N GLY A 330 -2.53 4.01 26.44
CA GLY A 330 -1.23 4.10 27.07
C GLY A 330 -0.13 4.27 26.02
N GLU A 331 1.11 4.37 26.49
CA GLU A 331 2.28 4.46 25.63
C GLU A 331 2.46 3.20 24.79
N ASN A 332 2.62 3.39 23.49
CA ASN A 332 2.73 2.29 22.53
C ASN A 332 3.72 2.62 21.43
N ARG A 333 4.29 1.57 20.85
CA ARG A 333 5.16 1.60 19.67
C ARG A 333 4.43 0.89 18.54
N GLY A 334 4.57 1.34 17.31
CA GLY A 334 3.96 0.67 16.17
C GLY A 334 4.80 0.76 14.92
N ILE A 335 4.76 -0.30 14.11
CA ILE A 335 5.33 -0.28 12.75
C ILE A 335 4.17 -0.13 11.78
N ALA A 336 4.18 0.94 11.00
CA ALA A 336 3.25 1.13 9.89
C ALA A 336 3.92 0.65 8.59
N VAL A 337 3.30 -0.30 7.90
CA VAL A 337 3.82 -0.90 6.66
C VAL A 337 2.78 -0.82 5.54
N GLY A 338 3.19 -0.39 4.35
CA GLY A 338 2.39 -0.51 3.14
C GLY A 338 2.36 -1.96 2.64
N ARG A 339 1.17 -2.48 2.31
CA ARG A 339 1.04 -3.87 1.84
C ARG A 339 1.69 -4.09 0.49
N GLN A 340 1.58 -3.15 -0.44
CA GLN A 340 2.07 -3.29 -1.81
C GLN A 340 2.89 -2.06 -2.13
N GLY A 341 4.22 -2.17 -2.14
CA GLY A 341 5.11 -1.03 -2.41
C GLY A 341 4.80 -0.34 -3.74
N GLY A 342 4.42 -1.12 -4.77
CA GLY A 342 4.07 -0.58 -6.09
C GLY A 342 2.84 0.34 -6.09
N ALA A 343 2.01 0.31 -5.05
CA ALA A 343 0.88 1.24 -4.93
C ALA A 343 1.30 2.65 -4.46
N ALA A 344 2.54 2.83 -4.02
CA ALA A 344 3.10 4.12 -3.59
C ALA A 344 3.78 4.90 -4.74
N ASP A 345 3.76 4.36 -5.96
CA ASP A 345 4.40 4.90 -7.17
C ASP A 345 5.93 5.10 -6.99
N THR A 346 6.63 4.06 -6.50
CA THR A 346 8.09 4.08 -6.30
C THR A 346 8.76 2.86 -6.93
N ASP A 347 9.93 3.08 -7.54
CA ASP A 347 10.79 2.02 -8.12
C ASP A 347 11.56 1.23 -7.04
N GLU A 348 11.33 1.56 -5.78
CA GLU A 348 11.91 0.92 -4.60
C GLU A 348 10.82 0.61 -3.57
N TRP A 349 11.09 -0.32 -2.65
CA TRP A 349 10.22 -0.54 -1.51
C TRP A 349 10.75 0.22 -0.28
N ASN A 350 9.99 1.22 0.18
CA ASN A 350 10.33 2.05 1.34
C ASN A 350 9.08 2.51 2.12
N VAL A 351 8.02 1.69 2.09
CA VAL A 351 6.72 2.00 2.71
C VAL A 351 6.65 1.51 4.16
N VAL A 352 7.61 1.94 4.98
CA VAL A 352 7.70 1.60 6.40
C VAL A 352 8.02 2.83 7.25
N ILE A 353 7.37 2.97 8.41
CA ILE A 353 7.75 3.96 9.43
C ILE A 353 7.33 3.51 10.84
N GLY A 354 8.19 3.78 11.82
CA GLY A 354 7.91 3.62 13.25
C GLY A 354 7.11 4.80 13.79
N THR A 355 6.17 4.55 14.70
CA THR A 355 5.35 5.61 15.30
C THR A 355 4.94 5.30 16.72
N THR A 356 4.67 6.35 17.48
CA THR A 356 4.05 6.31 18.82
C THR A 356 2.63 6.89 18.82
N ALA A 357 2.05 7.15 17.65
CA ALA A 357 0.64 7.47 17.44
C ALA A 357 -0.02 6.43 16.56
N PHE A 358 -1.35 6.41 16.56
CA PHE A 358 -2.08 5.70 15.52
C PHE A 358 -1.97 6.43 14.17
N THR A 359 -2.26 5.72 13.06
CA THR A 359 -1.98 6.23 11.71
C THR A 359 -3.24 6.60 10.94
N GLU A 360 -3.13 7.58 10.04
CA GLU A 360 -4.10 7.81 8.97
C GLU A 360 -3.82 6.82 7.82
N PHE A 361 -4.86 6.38 7.09
CA PHE A 361 -4.76 5.38 6.04
C PHE A 361 -3.74 5.72 4.95
N ASN A 362 -3.78 6.93 4.39
CA ASN A 362 -2.89 7.38 3.30
C ASN A 362 -1.54 7.94 3.79
N LEU A 363 -1.00 7.38 4.88
CA LEU A 363 0.32 7.70 5.42
C LEU A 363 1.41 7.77 4.33
N PHE A 364 1.47 6.78 3.43
CA PHE A 364 2.46 6.70 2.35
C PHE A 364 1.94 7.21 0.98
N ARG A 365 0.95 8.11 0.99
CA ARG A 365 0.29 8.76 -0.17
C ARG A 365 -0.83 7.95 -0.78
N SER A 366 -0.55 6.71 -1.15
CA SER A 366 -1.48 5.79 -1.81
C SER A 366 -1.19 4.34 -1.36
N GLY A 367 -2.11 3.42 -1.66
CA GLY A 367 -1.99 2.00 -1.25
C GLY A 367 -2.37 1.69 0.20
N GLY A 368 -2.42 2.70 1.07
CA GLY A 368 -2.73 2.55 2.48
C GLY A 368 -1.54 2.06 3.31
N ASN A 369 -1.69 2.02 4.63
CA ASN A 369 -0.76 1.34 5.55
C ASN A 369 -1.52 0.40 6.47
N THR A 370 -0.82 -0.59 7.00
CA THR A 370 -1.24 -1.45 8.11
C THR A 370 -0.35 -1.19 9.29
N LEU A 371 -0.97 -0.94 10.44
CA LEU A 371 -0.30 -0.63 11.70
C LEU A 371 -0.25 -1.88 12.58
N PHE A 372 0.96 -2.22 13.01
CA PHE A 372 1.26 -3.31 13.93
C PHE A 372 1.72 -2.70 15.27
N PRO A 373 0.82 -2.53 16.26
CA PRO A 373 1.22 -2.07 17.59
C PRO A 373 2.08 -3.12 18.28
N LEU A 374 3.03 -2.71 19.11
CA LEU A 374 3.81 -3.62 19.94
C LEU A 374 2.98 -4.13 21.13
N TYR A 375 2.17 -3.26 21.71
CA TYR A 375 1.39 -3.57 22.90
C TYR A 375 -0.12 -3.61 22.63
N LEU A 376 -0.78 -4.56 23.27
CA LEU A 376 -2.23 -4.63 23.39
C LEU A 376 -2.64 -4.30 24.82
N PHE A 377 -3.54 -3.33 24.94
CA PHE A 377 -4.18 -2.94 26.18
C PHE A 377 -5.56 -3.61 26.28
N PRO A 378 -5.91 -4.15 27.46
CA PRO A 378 -7.22 -4.74 27.66
C PRO A 378 -8.32 -3.69 27.41
N ASN A 379 -9.43 -4.15 26.84
CA ASN A 379 -10.65 -3.36 26.78
C ASN A 379 -11.31 -3.28 28.18
N LYS A 380 -12.38 -2.50 28.34
CA LYS A 380 -13.03 -2.30 29.65
C LYS A 380 -13.53 -3.60 30.30
N GLU A 381 -13.96 -4.57 29.50
CA GLU A 381 -14.43 -5.88 29.98
C GLU A 381 -13.24 -6.78 30.37
N GLU A 382 -12.16 -6.77 29.57
CA GLU A 382 -10.93 -7.51 29.84
C GLU A 382 -10.21 -6.96 31.08
N ALA A 383 -10.20 -5.64 31.27
CA ALA A 383 -9.57 -4.96 32.40
C ALA A 383 -10.21 -5.38 33.74
N ALA A 384 -11.53 -5.63 33.76
CA ALA A 384 -12.23 -6.11 34.95
C ALA A 384 -11.85 -7.55 35.36
N LEU A 385 -11.23 -8.32 34.46
CA LEU A 385 -10.82 -9.72 34.67
C LEU A 385 -9.31 -9.88 34.94
N LEU A 386 -8.53 -8.85 34.63
CA LEU A 386 -7.09 -8.76 34.82
C LEU A 386 -6.80 -7.93 36.08
N LYS A 387 -5.60 -8.04 36.67
CA LYS A 387 -5.15 -6.98 37.58
C LYS A 387 -5.02 -5.72 36.72
N ASP A 388 -5.68 -4.64 37.14
CA ASP A 388 -5.78 -3.39 36.38
C ASP A 388 -4.43 -2.97 35.76
N GLY A 389 -4.43 -2.73 34.44
CA GLY A 389 -3.34 -2.04 33.74
C GLY A 389 -2.28 -2.89 33.03
N GLU A 390 -2.33 -4.23 33.08
CA GLU A 390 -1.35 -5.06 32.38
C GLU A 390 -1.54 -5.00 30.85
N LYS A 391 -0.54 -4.46 30.14
CA LYS A 391 -0.41 -4.56 28.68
C LYS A 391 0.25 -5.88 28.30
N HIS A 392 -0.11 -6.42 27.15
CA HIS A 392 0.48 -7.65 26.60
C HIS A 392 1.22 -7.38 25.30
N LEU A 393 2.19 -8.23 24.96
CA LEU A 393 2.84 -8.20 23.66
C LEU A 393 1.84 -8.58 22.56
N ASN A 394 1.88 -7.85 21.46
CA ASN A 394 1.13 -8.15 20.25
C ASN A 394 1.87 -9.15 19.34
N ILE A 395 2.71 -10.02 19.88
CA ILE A 395 3.51 -10.99 19.13
C ILE A 395 2.97 -12.39 19.41
N LYS A 396 2.82 -13.22 18.37
CA LYS A 396 2.30 -14.58 18.54
C LYS A 396 3.25 -15.44 19.36
N SER A 397 2.69 -16.35 20.17
CA SER A 397 3.45 -17.25 21.05
C SER A 397 4.49 -18.09 20.29
N ALA A 398 4.14 -18.59 19.10
CA ALA A 398 5.05 -19.38 18.27
C ALA A 398 6.28 -18.58 17.80
N ILE A 399 6.13 -17.27 17.56
CA ILE A 399 7.23 -16.39 17.17
C ILE A 399 8.15 -16.13 18.36
N LEU A 400 7.58 -15.90 19.55
CA LEU A 400 8.37 -15.74 20.77
C LEU A 400 9.22 -16.99 21.03
N ARG A 401 8.64 -18.19 20.89
CA ARG A 401 9.40 -19.45 21.03
C ARG A 401 10.50 -19.59 19.99
N LEU A 402 10.19 -19.36 18.72
CA LEU A 402 11.18 -19.43 17.65
C LEU A 402 12.39 -18.53 17.92
N PHE A 403 12.16 -17.27 18.30
CA PHE A 403 13.26 -16.34 18.58
C PHE A 403 13.96 -16.62 19.92
N GLN A 404 13.25 -17.20 20.90
CA GLN A 404 13.86 -17.68 22.14
C GLN A 404 14.85 -18.83 21.89
N ASP A 405 14.52 -19.72 20.95
CA ASP A 405 15.39 -20.85 20.58
C ASP A 405 16.66 -20.36 19.84
N ILE A 406 16.56 -19.25 19.10
CA ILE A 406 17.70 -18.62 18.40
C ILE A 406 18.58 -17.81 19.36
N CYS A 407 17.95 -17.11 20.31
CA CYS A 407 18.61 -16.23 21.29
C CYS A 407 18.16 -16.64 22.70
N SER A 408 18.88 -17.62 23.28
CA SER A 408 18.56 -18.17 24.60
C SER A 408 19.00 -17.27 25.77
N GLU A 409 19.81 -16.25 25.50
CA GLU A 409 20.34 -15.33 26.50
C GLU A 409 19.25 -14.37 27.05
N VAL A 410 18.27 -14.01 26.22
CA VAL A 410 17.16 -13.14 26.63
C VAL A 410 16.05 -13.98 27.27
N GLN A 411 16.08 -14.13 28.58
CA GLN A 411 15.10 -14.95 29.32
C GLN A 411 13.74 -14.27 29.53
N ASP A 412 13.72 -12.93 29.51
CA ASP A 412 12.51 -12.15 29.70
C ASP A 412 11.75 -12.00 28.37
N GLN A 413 10.53 -12.54 28.34
CA GLN A 413 9.67 -12.46 27.15
C GLN A 413 9.36 -11.03 26.75
N TRP A 414 9.32 -10.08 27.69
CA TRP A 414 9.03 -8.68 27.39
C TRP A 414 10.14 -8.04 26.56
N THR A 415 11.38 -8.20 27.02
CA THR A 415 12.60 -7.77 26.32
C THR A 415 12.73 -8.50 24.99
N LEU A 416 12.49 -9.81 24.94
CA LEU A 416 12.52 -10.57 23.68
C LEU A 416 11.51 -10.01 22.66
N GLY A 417 10.29 -9.71 23.10
CA GLY A 417 9.27 -9.12 22.24
C GLY A 417 9.63 -7.73 21.72
N GLN A 418 10.27 -6.89 22.54
CA GLN A 418 10.83 -5.60 22.09
C GLN A 418 11.94 -5.81 21.05
N ASN A 419 12.89 -6.72 21.32
CA ASN A 419 13.97 -7.01 20.39
C ASN A 419 13.47 -7.58 19.05
N ILE A 420 12.43 -8.43 19.05
CA ILE A 420 11.78 -8.91 17.82
C ILE A 420 11.19 -7.74 17.03
N PHE A 421 10.48 -6.84 17.70
CA PHE A 421 9.91 -5.66 17.06
C PHE A 421 11.00 -4.77 16.44
N ASP A 422 12.10 -4.58 17.15
CA ASP A 422 13.24 -3.78 16.70
C ASP A 422 13.98 -4.46 15.54
N TYR A 423 14.20 -5.76 15.62
CA TYR A 423 14.75 -6.57 14.53
C TYR A 423 13.92 -6.46 13.25
N ILE A 424 12.58 -6.58 13.35
CA ILE A 424 11.67 -6.36 12.22
C ILE A 424 11.91 -4.97 11.62
N TYR A 425 12.04 -3.95 12.47
CA TYR A 425 12.27 -2.59 12.01
C TYR A 425 13.59 -2.44 11.26
N ALA A 426 14.67 -3.08 11.74
CA ALA A 426 15.97 -3.09 11.08
C ALA A 426 15.94 -3.78 9.70
N ILE A 427 15.38 -4.99 9.62
CA ILE A 427 15.28 -5.73 8.34
C ILE A 427 14.53 -4.90 7.29
N LEU A 428 13.42 -4.28 7.67
CA LEU A 428 12.65 -3.45 6.74
C LEU A 428 13.38 -2.18 6.31
N HIS A 429 14.54 -1.85 6.89
CA HIS A 429 15.42 -0.75 6.53
C HIS A 429 16.71 -1.18 5.82
N SER A 430 17.05 -2.47 5.74
CA SER A 430 18.18 -2.97 4.94
C SER A 430 17.97 -2.63 3.44
N ASN A 431 18.97 -2.01 2.79
CA ASN A 431 18.89 -1.78 1.34
C ASN A 431 18.98 -3.09 0.58
N GLN A 432 19.87 -3.98 1.03
CA GLN A 432 20.04 -5.30 0.44
C GLN A 432 18.74 -6.10 0.45
N TYR A 433 17.98 -6.11 1.57
CA TYR A 433 16.67 -6.75 1.64
C TYR A 433 15.67 -6.15 0.64
N ARG A 434 15.59 -4.81 0.60
CA ARG A 434 14.62 -4.08 -0.23
C ARG A 434 14.86 -4.31 -1.72
N GLU A 435 16.12 -4.25 -2.16
CA GLU A 435 16.53 -4.47 -3.54
C GLU A 435 16.35 -5.94 -3.94
N ARG A 436 16.90 -6.86 -3.13
CA ARG A 436 16.88 -8.30 -3.40
C ARG A 436 15.47 -8.87 -3.53
N PHE A 437 14.54 -8.38 -2.72
CA PHE A 437 13.16 -8.89 -2.70
C PHE A 437 12.13 -7.91 -3.29
N TYR A 438 12.59 -6.88 -4.02
CA TYR A 438 11.72 -5.83 -4.57
C TYR A 438 10.51 -6.39 -5.33
N GLU A 439 10.71 -7.40 -6.18
CA GLU A 439 9.64 -8.03 -6.96
C GLU A 439 8.55 -8.65 -6.07
N PHE A 440 8.88 -9.13 -4.89
CA PHE A 440 7.90 -9.67 -3.95
C PHE A 440 7.26 -8.55 -3.13
N LEU A 441 8.08 -7.64 -2.60
CA LEU A 441 7.70 -6.53 -1.75
C LEU A 441 6.76 -5.53 -2.42
N LYS A 442 6.86 -5.35 -3.75
CA LYS A 442 5.93 -4.47 -4.47
C LYS A 442 4.51 -5.05 -4.59
N ARG A 443 4.30 -6.34 -4.29
CA ARG A 443 3.03 -7.07 -4.55
C ARG A 443 2.31 -7.55 -3.29
N ASP A 444 3.00 -7.79 -2.18
CA ASP A 444 2.39 -8.23 -0.92
C ASP A 444 3.22 -7.82 0.31
N PHE A 445 2.69 -8.10 1.51
CA PHE A 445 3.37 -7.79 2.77
C PHE A 445 4.79 -8.37 2.82
N PRO A 446 5.74 -7.66 3.46
CA PRO A 446 7.09 -8.15 3.64
C PRO A 446 7.09 -9.43 4.47
N ARG A 447 8.04 -10.31 4.13
CA ARG A 447 8.39 -11.49 4.92
C ARG A 447 9.68 -11.22 5.65
N ILE A 448 9.66 -11.39 6.96
CA ILE A 448 10.80 -11.15 7.83
C ILE A 448 11.63 -12.44 7.84
N PRO A 449 12.89 -12.41 7.37
CA PRO A 449 13.77 -13.56 7.42
C PRO A 449 14.03 -13.91 8.89
N VAL A 450 14.33 -15.17 9.14
CA VAL A 450 14.64 -15.64 10.49
C VAL A 450 16.17 -15.62 10.63
N PRO A 451 16.72 -14.96 11.66
CA PRO A 451 18.17 -14.84 11.81
C PRO A 451 18.81 -16.21 12.03
N SER A 452 19.98 -16.45 11.45
CA SER A 452 20.68 -17.74 11.57
C SER A 452 21.29 -17.95 12.97
N THR A 453 21.56 -16.86 13.70
CA THR A 453 22.15 -16.89 15.05
C THR A 453 21.58 -15.78 15.94
N GLY A 454 21.70 -15.95 17.26
CA GLY A 454 21.37 -14.91 18.25
C GLY A 454 22.18 -13.62 18.06
N SER A 455 23.44 -13.71 17.64
CA SER A 455 24.28 -12.52 17.39
C SER A 455 23.73 -11.64 16.27
N VAL A 456 23.31 -12.26 15.15
CA VAL A 456 22.65 -11.52 14.04
C VAL A 456 21.39 -10.82 14.54
N PHE A 457 20.58 -11.55 15.31
CA PHE A 457 19.33 -11.03 15.87
C PHE A 457 19.57 -9.81 16.76
N GLU A 458 20.47 -9.91 17.74
CA GLU A 458 20.74 -8.87 18.73
C GLU A 458 21.35 -7.62 18.10
N GLU A 459 22.33 -7.80 17.19
CA GLU A 459 22.99 -6.69 16.54
C GLU A 459 22.04 -5.89 15.66
N LEU A 460 21.18 -6.58 14.90
CA LEU A 460 20.16 -5.94 14.07
C LEU A 460 19.05 -5.33 14.92
N ALA A 461 18.60 -6.00 15.98
CA ALA A 461 17.62 -5.45 16.92
C ALA A 461 18.11 -4.13 17.52
N LYS A 462 19.40 -4.04 17.90
CA LYS A 462 19.99 -2.79 18.41
C LYS A 462 19.87 -1.64 17.41
N ARG A 463 20.25 -1.84 16.14
CA ARG A 463 20.14 -0.78 15.10
C ARG A 463 18.67 -0.46 14.78
N GLY A 464 17.80 -1.46 14.87
CA GLY A 464 16.36 -1.29 14.74
C GLY A 464 15.75 -0.40 15.82
N LEU A 465 16.20 -0.55 17.07
CA LEU A 465 15.81 0.32 18.18
C LEU A 465 16.28 1.76 17.94
N GLU A 466 17.56 1.95 17.59
CA GLU A 466 18.13 3.27 17.27
C GLU A 466 17.33 3.96 16.15
N LEU A 467 17.03 3.24 15.06
CA LEU A 467 16.18 3.73 13.97
C LEU A 467 14.76 4.08 14.43
N PHE A 468 14.15 3.27 15.29
CA PHE A 468 12.79 3.53 15.76
C PHE A 468 12.74 4.79 16.63
N GLU A 469 13.68 4.93 17.57
CA GLU A 469 13.78 6.10 18.45
C GLU A 469 14.00 7.38 17.63
N LEU A 470 14.88 7.31 16.63
CA LEU A 470 15.14 8.40 15.69
C LEU A 470 13.86 8.89 15.00
N HIS A 471 13.01 7.97 14.53
CA HIS A 471 11.77 8.33 13.83
C HIS A 471 10.62 8.74 14.75
N SER A 472 10.63 8.29 16.01
CA SER A 472 9.49 8.47 16.93
C SER A 472 9.64 9.59 17.96
N ALA A 473 10.87 9.86 18.42
CA ALA A 473 11.17 10.82 19.48
C ALA A 473 11.91 12.08 19.00
N GLY A 474 12.56 12.02 17.82
CA GLY A 474 13.39 13.09 17.29
C GLY A 474 14.69 13.23 18.07
N PHE A 475 15.81 12.92 17.44
CA PHE A 475 17.13 12.86 18.09
C PHE A 475 17.77 14.26 18.29
N SER A 476 18.75 14.32 19.19
CA SER A 476 19.65 15.47 19.38
C SER A 476 21.03 15.13 18.81
N SER A 477 21.31 15.54 17.57
CA SER A 477 22.64 15.40 16.95
C SER A 477 23.48 16.64 17.19
N GLU A 478 24.81 16.49 17.16
CA GLU A 478 25.75 17.60 17.16
C GLU A 478 25.73 18.41 15.84
N GLN A 479 25.30 17.77 14.74
CA GLN A 479 25.27 18.37 13.39
C GLN A 479 23.85 18.72 12.95
N VAL A 480 23.22 19.66 13.64
CA VAL A 480 21.90 20.18 13.28
C VAL A 480 22.02 21.16 12.11
N PRO A 481 21.16 21.08 11.06
CA PRO A 481 21.18 22.07 9.98
C PRO A 481 20.90 23.47 10.52
N ILE A 482 21.66 24.46 10.06
CA ILE A 482 21.54 25.85 10.52
C ILE A 482 20.35 26.49 9.81
N PHE A 483 19.43 27.10 10.57
CA PHE A 483 18.36 27.90 10.00
C PHE A 483 18.81 29.36 9.86
N SER A 484 19.03 29.77 8.62
CA SER A 484 19.40 31.14 8.26
C SER A 484 18.13 31.96 8.04
N GLY A 485 17.55 32.48 9.12
CA GLY A 485 16.29 33.22 9.08
C GLY A 485 15.81 33.67 10.46
N ALA A 486 14.80 34.54 10.50
CA ALA A 486 14.14 34.93 11.75
C ALA A 486 13.01 33.97 12.10
N VAL A 487 12.77 33.74 13.40
CA VAL A 487 11.53 33.09 13.86
C VAL A 487 10.33 33.88 13.33
N GLY A 488 9.34 33.17 12.78
CA GLY A 488 8.19 33.80 12.12
C GLY A 488 8.38 34.05 10.63
N SER A 489 9.50 33.64 10.03
CA SER A 489 9.68 33.64 8.57
C SER A 489 8.58 32.84 7.87
N VAL A 490 8.10 33.35 6.74
CA VAL A 490 6.98 32.78 5.98
C VAL A 490 7.52 31.79 4.94
N VAL A 491 6.90 30.63 4.82
CA VAL A 491 7.21 29.70 3.73
C VAL A 491 6.55 30.17 2.43
N GLU A 492 7.31 30.81 1.55
CA GLU A 492 6.83 31.35 0.28
C GLU A 492 7.03 30.37 -0.88
N LYS A 493 8.23 29.80 -0.98
CA LYS A 493 8.63 28.90 -2.06
C LYS A 493 9.69 27.94 -1.57
N VAL A 494 9.40 26.65 -1.69
CA VAL A 494 10.35 25.59 -1.34
C VAL A 494 11.21 25.23 -2.55
N SER A 495 12.53 25.21 -2.36
CA SER A 495 13.51 24.70 -3.33
C SER A 495 14.79 24.24 -2.62
N TRP A 496 15.60 23.42 -3.27
CA TRP A 496 16.91 23.03 -2.77
C TRP A 496 17.97 23.33 -3.83
N THR A 497 19.10 23.92 -3.42
CA THR A 497 20.25 24.20 -4.30
C THR A 497 21.56 24.12 -3.51
N GLY A 498 22.57 23.43 -4.05
CA GLY A 498 23.87 23.28 -3.42
C GLY A 498 23.77 22.38 -2.18
N THR A 499 23.64 22.99 -1.00
CA THR A 499 23.47 22.28 0.28
C THR A 499 22.40 22.90 1.16
N THR A 500 21.52 23.73 0.58
CA THR A 500 20.54 24.52 1.34
C THR A 500 19.13 24.31 0.82
N ILE A 501 18.20 24.08 1.75
CA ILE A 501 16.75 24.10 1.50
C ILE A 501 16.26 25.53 1.73
N TRP A 502 15.82 26.20 0.67
CA TRP A 502 15.25 27.55 0.73
C TRP A 502 13.74 27.51 0.95
N ILE A 503 13.23 28.48 1.71
CA ILE A 503 11.80 28.68 1.94
C ILE A 503 11.26 29.97 1.29
N ASP A 504 12.12 30.78 0.68
CA ASP A 504 11.82 32.03 0.00
C ASP A 504 12.27 32.02 -1.47
N LYS A 505 11.68 32.91 -2.29
CA LYS A 505 12.05 33.02 -3.71
C LYS A 505 13.47 33.58 -3.93
N PRO A 506 13.92 34.60 -3.16
CA PRO A 506 15.28 35.15 -3.31
C PRO A 506 16.40 34.21 -2.85
N GLN A 507 16.09 33.07 -2.20
CA GLN A 507 17.08 32.16 -1.63
C GLN A 507 17.95 32.84 -0.57
N THR A 508 17.29 33.48 0.39
CA THR A 508 17.93 34.16 1.53
C THR A 508 17.54 33.57 2.88
N ILE A 509 16.47 32.77 2.92
CA ILE A 509 15.97 32.14 4.15
C ILE A 509 15.90 30.63 3.95
N GLY A 510 16.62 29.85 4.75
CA GLY A 510 16.71 28.42 4.53
C GLY A 510 17.36 27.59 5.63
N PHE A 511 17.42 26.29 5.40
CA PHE A 511 18.11 25.29 6.22
C PHE A 511 19.37 24.84 5.48
N GLU A 512 20.53 25.18 6.02
CA GLU A 512 21.84 24.89 5.45
C GLU A 512 22.37 23.51 5.86
N ALA A 513 23.42 23.05 5.17
CA ALA A 513 24.06 21.76 5.40
C ALA A 513 23.13 20.56 5.25
N VAL A 514 22.34 20.55 4.17
CA VAL A 514 21.49 19.44 3.75
C VAL A 514 21.98 18.87 2.42
N SER A 515 22.38 17.60 2.43
CA SER A 515 22.91 16.92 1.24
C SER A 515 21.81 16.59 0.22
N GLU A 516 22.22 16.23 -1.00
CA GLU A 516 21.26 15.81 -2.04
C GLU A 516 20.53 14.53 -1.63
N SER A 517 21.23 13.54 -1.07
CA SER A 517 20.64 12.27 -0.62
C SER A 517 19.63 12.47 0.51
N GLU A 518 19.90 13.41 1.43
CA GLU A 518 18.93 13.81 2.47
C GLU A 518 17.71 14.49 1.86
N TRP A 519 17.93 15.44 0.95
CA TRP A 519 16.85 16.14 0.27
C TRP A 519 15.96 15.19 -0.52
N SER A 520 16.56 14.29 -1.33
CA SER A 520 15.87 13.37 -2.23
C SER A 520 15.31 12.13 -1.53
N PHE A 521 15.58 11.93 -0.24
CA PHE A 521 15.12 10.76 0.51
C PHE A 521 13.60 10.61 0.46
N ARG A 522 13.13 9.39 0.20
CA ARG A 522 11.70 9.08 0.06
C ARG A 522 11.24 8.01 1.04
N ILE A 523 9.98 8.14 1.47
CA ILE A 523 9.24 7.12 2.22
C ILE A 523 7.88 6.98 1.53
N GLY A 524 7.72 5.87 0.80
CA GLY A 524 6.67 5.73 -0.21
C GLY A 524 6.69 6.89 -1.20
N GLY A 525 5.50 7.33 -1.62
CA GLY A 525 5.36 8.43 -2.57
C GLY A 525 5.70 9.83 -2.03
N TYR A 526 6.26 9.96 -0.83
CA TYR A 526 6.62 11.23 -0.22
C TYR A 526 8.12 11.44 -0.10
N GLN A 527 8.54 12.65 -0.41
CA GLN A 527 9.84 13.22 -0.03
C GLN A 527 9.61 14.06 1.25
N PRO A 528 9.92 13.56 2.46
CA PRO A 528 9.41 14.13 3.70
C PRO A 528 9.83 15.59 3.92
N LEU A 529 11.11 15.93 3.67
CA LEU A 529 11.65 17.28 3.81
C LEU A 529 10.92 18.28 2.91
N GLU A 530 10.68 17.93 1.65
CA GLU A 530 9.98 18.79 0.70
C GLU A 530 8.49 18.92 1.08
N LYS A 531 7.84 17.79 1.35
CA LYS A 531 6.39 17.71 1.58
C LYS A 531 5.96 18.54 2.79
N TRP A 532 6.71 18.45 3.89
CA TRP A 532 6.39 19.13 5.14
C TRP A 532 6.39 20.66 4.98
N LEU A 533 7.36 21.21 4.24
CA LEU A 533 7.41 22.64 3.90
C LEU A 533 6.37 23.02 2.86
N LYS A 534 6.16 22.22 1.80
CA LYS A 534 5.12 22.50 0.77
C LYS A 534 3.71 22.59 1.36
N ASP A 535 3.42 21.83 2.40
CA ASP A 535 2.13 21.92 3.11
C ASP A 535 1.96 23.23 3.88
N ARG A 536 3.06 23.90 4.22
CA ARG A 536 3.11 25.22 4.86
C ARG A 536 3.33 26.35 3.86
N GLN A 537 3.73 26.03 2.62
CA GLN A 537 3.98 26.99 1.56
C GLN A 537 2.69 27.70 1.12
N ALA A 538 2.82 28.98 0.77
CA ALA A 538 1.80 29.72 0.04
C ALA A 538 1.33 28.94 -1.19
N LYS A 539 0.01 28.88 -1.40
CA LYS A 539 -0.60 28.35 -2.63
C LYS A 539 -1.31 29.47 -3.37
N GLY A 540 -1.03 29.60 -4.66
CA GLY A 540 -1.84 30.40 -5.59
C GLY A 540 -2.94 29.56 -6.25
N GLY A 541 -3.61 30.12 -7.25
CA GLY A 541 -4.66 29.43 -8.03
C GLY A 541 -6.07 29.69 -7.50
N LYS A 542 -6.99 28.74 -7.72
CA LYS A 542 -8.44 28.92 -7.44
C LYS A 542 -8.77 29.19 -5.97
N ASN A 543 -7.99 28.63 -5.04
CA ASN A 543 -8.14 28.84 -3.60
C ASN A 543 -6.79 29.30 -3.02
N PRO A 544 -6.47 30.60 -3.14
CA PRO A 544 -5.20 31.11 -2.67
C PRO A 544 -5.14 31.05 -1.14
N ARG A 545 -3.97 30.69 -0.60
CA ARG A 545 -3.70 30.76 0.84
C ARG A 545 -2.30 31.32 1.09
N PRO A 546 -2.12 32.18 2.09
CA PRO A 546 -0.80 32.66 2.48
C PRO A 546 0.07 31.50 2.99
N GLY A 547 1.38 31.68 2.90
CA GLY A 547 2.34 30.79 3.56
C GLY A 547 2.21 30.88 5.08
N ARG A 548 2.53 29.79 5.78
CA ARG A 548 2.56 29.77 7.24
C ARG A 548 3.88 30.36 7.73
N LYS A 549 3.82 31.09 8.85
CA LYS A 549 4.99 31.50 9.61
C LYS A 549 5.55 30.32 10.38
N LEU A 550 6.85 30.05 10.27
CA LEU A 550 7.49 29.00 11.06
C LEU A 550 7.70 29.50 12.49
N THR A 551 7.12 28.80 13.46
CA THR A 551 7.42 29.00 14.88
C THR A 551 8.80 28.45 15.23
N LYS A 552 9.25 28.70 16.46
CA LYS A 552 10.47 28.05 16.99
C LYS A 552 10.34 26.52 16.93
N ASP A 553 9.22 25.98 17.38
CA ASP A 553 8.95 24.54 17.35
C ASP A 553 8.90 23.97 15.93
N ASP A 554 8.38 24.72 14.96
CA ASP A 554 8.39 24.33 13.54
C ASP A 554 9.83 24.22 13.00
N ILE A 555 10.70 25.18 13.34
CA ILE A 555 12.12 25.19 12.94
C ILE A 555 12.85 24.00 13.59
N GLU A 556 12.71 23.83 14.91
CA GLU A 556 13.32 22.72 15.65
C GLU A 556 12.84 21.35 15.16
N HIS A 557 11.55 21.21 14.88
CA HIS A 557 10.98 19.99 14.31
C HIS A 557 11.59 19.69 12.94
N TYR A 558 11.68 20.70 12.06
CA TYR A 558 12.25 20.50 10.73
C TYR A 558 13.74 20.15 10.78
N GLN A 559 14.50 20.79 11.66
CA GLN A 559 15.89 20.43 11.93
C GLN A 559 16.04 18.98 12.38
N LYS A 560 15.17 18.52 13.30
CA LYS A 560 15.13 17.11 13.75
C LYS A 560 14.76 16.16 12.61
N MET A 561 13.91 16.55 11.67
CA MET A 561 13.59 15.74 10.49
C MET A 561 14.80 15.51 9.59
N VAL A 562 15.60 16.55 9.34
CA VAL A 562 16.83 16.44 8.54
C VAL A 562 17.83 15.51 9.23
N VAL A 563 18.05 15.70 10.53
CA VAL A 563 18.94 14.83 11.33
C VAL A 563 18.43 13.39 11.31
N ALA A 564 17.12 13.19 11.48
CA ALA A 564 16.53 11.86 11.41
C ALA A 564 16.85 11.19 10.06
N ILE A 565 16.61 11.85 8.94
CA ILE A 565 16.89 11.27 7.62
C ILE A 565 18.39 10.97 7.43
N ARG A 566 19.28 11.87 7.87
CA ARG A 566 20.73 11.65 7.80
C ARG A 566 21.15 10.40 8.56
N GLU A 567 20.71 10.28 9.81
CA GLU A 567 21.04 9.12 10.64
C GLU A 567 20.34 7.85 10.15
N THR A 568 19.16 7.95 9.54
CA THR A 568 18.49 6.82 8.86
C THR A 568 19.39 6.28 7.75
N ILE A 569 19.93 7.15 6.88
CA ILE A 569 20.81 6.74 5.78
C ILE A 569 22.06 6.03 6.32
N ARG A 570 22.70 6.57 7.38
CA ARG A 570 23.85 5.93 8.04
C ARG A 570 23.49 4.55 8.60
N LEU A 571 22.43 4.46 9.41
CA LEU A 571 22.01 3.21 10.06
C LEU A 571 21.55 2.15 9.07
N MET A 572 20.96 2.53 7.92
CA MET A 572 20.65 1.59 6.85
C MET A 572 21.93 0.94 6.30
N GLY A 573 23.01 1.71 6.12
CA GLY A 573 24.31 1.17 5.73
C GLY A 573 24.90 0.23 6.79
N GLU A 574 24.84 0.62 8.07
CA GLU A 574 25.36 -0.23 9.17
C GLU A 574 24.57 -1.54 9.35
N ILE A 575 23.26 -1.52 9.09
CA ILE A 575 22.44 -2.74 9.06
C ILE A 575 22.96 -3.70 7.99
N ASP A 576 23.21 -3.19 6.78
CA ASP A 576 23.73 -4.00 5.68
C ASP A 576 25.15 -4.51 5.99
N GLU A 577 26.01 -3.69 6.62
CA GLU A 577 27.34 -4.12 7.08
C GLU A 577 27.27 -5.24 8.12
N VAL A 578 26.35 -5.17 9.08
CA VAL A 578 26.12 -6.26 10.05
C VAL A 578 25.72 -7.53 9.31
N ILE A 579 24.81 -7.44 8.33
CA ILE A 579 24.40 -8.61 7.54
C ILE A 579 25.59 -9.24 6.81
N GLU A 580 26.45 -8.43 6.17
CA GLU A 580 27.66 -8.91 5.49
C GLU A 580 28.66 -9.57 6.45
N GLN A 581 28.88 -8.99 7.63
CA GLN A 581 29.77 -9.56 8.65
C GLN A 581 29.32 -10.94 9.12
N HIS A 582 28.02 -11.22 9.07
CA HIS A 582 27.42 -12.51 9.42
C HIS A 582 27.15 -13.42 8.22
N GLY A 583 27.85 -13.21 7.10
CA GLY A 583 27.82 -14.09 5.92
C GLY A 583 26.90 -13.64 4.78
N GLY A 584 26.38 -12.41 4.86
CA GLY A 584 25.59 -11.79 3.79
C GLY A 584 24.28 -12.50 3.50
N TRP A 585 23.70 -12.25 2.32
CA TRP A 585 22.52 -13.00 1.85
C TRP A 585 22.93 -14.25 1.06
N PRO A 586 22.44 -15.45 1.39
CA PRO A 586 21.49 -15.74 2.47
C PRO A 586 22.12 -16.14 3.81
N GLY A 587 23.45 -16.14 3.96
CA GLY A 587 24.18 -16.74 5.09
C GLY A 587 23.81 -16.22 6.50
N ALA A 588 23.39 -14.96 6.62
CA ALA A 588 22.95 -14.38 7.88
C ALA A 588 21.55 -14.86 8.33
N PHE A 589 20.85 -15.64 7.49
CA PHE A 589 19.45 -16.03 7.71
C PHE A 589 19.19 -17.51 7.44
N VAL A 590 18.10 -18.02 8.00
CA VAL A 590 17.59 -19.36 7.72
C VAL A 590 16.99 -19.39 6.30
N THR A 591 17.40 -20.36 5.49
CA THR A 591 16.98 -20.51 4.09
C THR A 591 15.86 -21.52 3.88
N GLU A 592 15.59 -22.36 4.89
CA GLU A 592 14.53 -23.36 4.83
C GLU A 592 13.23 -22.81 5.43
N PRO A 593 12.06 -23.11 4.86
CA PRO A 593 10.78 -22.72 5.42
C PRO A 593 10.60 -23.26 6.84
N ILE A 594 10.21 -22.38 7.76
CA ILE A 594 9.92 -22.75 9.14
C ILE A 594 8.43 -23.07 9.27
N GLU A 595 8.12 -24.30 9.66
CA GLU A 595 6.77 -24.67 10.07
C GLU A 595 6.51 -24.12 11.48
N LEU A 596 5.73 -23.04 11.57
CA LEU A 596 5.19 -22.59 12.83
C LEU A 596 4.10 -23.58 13.25
N ASP A 597 4.24 -24.24 14.40
CA ASP A 597 3.20 -25.10 14.96
C ASP A 597 1.85 -24.37 14.95
N SER A 598 0.95 -24.81 14.07
CA SER A 598 -0.31 -24.13 13.80
C SER A 598 -1.19 -24.11 15.06
N GLU A 599 -1.72 -22.93 15.42
CA GLU A 599 -2.93 -22.53 16.18
C GLU A 599 -3.52 -23.39 17.33
N ARG A 600 -3.13 -24.66 17.54
CA ARG A 600 -3.60 -25.51 18.64
C ARG A 600 -3.26 -24.93 20.00
N ASP A 601 -2.11 -24.27 20.11
CA ASP A 601 -1.59 -23.77 21.38
C ASP A 601 -2.26 -22.47 21.85
N ASP A 602 -2.68 -21.60 20.93
CA ASP A 602 -3.32 -20.31 21.29
C ASP A 602 -4.80 -20.50 21.64
N ALA A 603 -5.49 -21.49 21.06
CA ALA A 603 -6.82 -21.90 21.48
C ALA A 603 -6.78 -22.60 22.84
N GLN A 604 -5.79 -23.48 23.06
CA GLN A 604 -5.59 -24.19 24.30
C GLN A 604 -5.13 -23.26 25.44
N ARG A 605 -4.29 -22.24 25.17
CA ARG A 605 -3.99 -21.18 26.16
C ARG A 605 -5.17 -20.25 26.41
N ARG A 606 -6.01 -19.95 25.41
CA ARG A 606 -7.29 -19.25 25.66
C ARG A 606 -8.21 -20.07 26.56
N GLU A 607 -8.31 -21.38 26.35
CA GLU A 607 -9.07 -22.26 27.22
C GLU A 607 -8.42 -22.44 28.59
N GLU A 608 -7.12 -22.63 28.72
CA GLU A 608 -6.41 -22.73 30.01
C GLU A 608 -6.44 -21.40 30.78
N PHE A 609 -6.41 -20.26 30.09
CA PHE A 609 -6.58 -18.93 30.68
C PHE A 609 -8.02 -18.69 31.18
N LEU A 610 -9.02 -19.25 30.50
CA LEU A 610 -10.42 -19.21 30.91
C LEU A 610 -10.77 -20.26 31.99
N HIS A 611 -10.14 -21.44 31.96
CA HIS A 611 -10.45 -22.58 32.85
C HIS A 611 -9.51 -22.70 34.05
N GLY A 612 -8.33 -22.06 34.03
CA GLY A 612 -7.38 -22.01 35.14
C GLY A 612 -7.90 -21.28 36.38
N LYS A 613 -8.98 -20.49 36.25
CA LYS A 613 -9.65 -19.82 37.38
C LYS A 613 -10.70 -20.69 38.11
N ASN A 614 -11.05 -21.88 37.60
CA ASN A 614 -12.02 -22.77 38.24
C ASN A 614 -11.41 -23.79 39.23
N ARG A 615 -10.08 -23.82 39.42
CA ARG A 615 -9.43 -24.77 40.34
C ARG A 615 -9.06 -24.24 41.72
N CYS A 616 -9.41 -23.00 42.07
CA CYS A 616 -9.13 -22.43 43.40
C CYS A 616 -10.35 -22.36 44.35
N PHE A 617 -11.47 -22.99 44.01
CA PHE A 617 -12.61 -23.12 44.93
C PHE A 617 -13.09 -24.57 44.99
N ALA A 618 -12.43 -25.39 45.79
CA ALA A 618 -12.97 -26.66 46.25
C ALA A 618 -12.48 -26.98 47.68
N ASN A 619 -13.36 -26.62 48.62
CA ASN A 619 -13.58 -27.08 50.00
C ASN A 619 -12.49 -26.97 51.10
N PRO A 620 -12.86 -26.34 52.24
CA PRO A 620 -12.23 -26.59 53.52
C PRO A 620 -12.77 -27.90 54.14
N SER A 621 -11.87 -28.67 54.73
CA SER A 621 -12.18 -29.69 55.75
C SER A 621 -11.11 -29.62 56.82
#